data_AF-A0A5A7MJE6-F1
#
_entry.id   AF-A0A5A7MJE6-F1
#
_cell.length_a   1.000
_cell.length_b   1.000
_cell.length_c   1.000
_cell.angle_alpha   90.00
_cell.angle_beta   90.00
_cell.angle_gamma   90.00
#
_symmetry.space_group_name_H-M   'P 1'
#
loop_
_entity.id
_entity.type
_entity.pdbx_description
1 polymer ?
#
loop_
_entity_poly.entity_id
_entity_poly.type
_entity_poly.pdbx_seq_one_letter_code
_entity_poly.pdbx_strand_id
1 'polypeptide(L)'
;MSKIAITEQMVGRFLSWPLPTDFAPDCGITFTRSPHPGMSPTGTNLLHFGQAKAMLEHCMNGGTASASALPPHQQRVLDEKQDLDIRITRLDEFILRNALFRQLDPEEQARLRRQLDVMRELSVILGERISAF
;
A
#
# COMPACT_ATOMS: atom_id res chain seq x y z
N MET A 1 -10.23 -14.68 27.67
CA MET A 1 -9.02 -13.81 27.68
C MET A 1 -9.46 -12.36 27.82
N SER A 2 -8.75 -11.56 28.62
CA SER A 2 -9.05 -10.13 28.77
C SER A 2 -8.63 -9.37 27.50
N LYS A 3 -9.24 -8.20 27.26
CA LYS A 3 -8.91 -7.33 26.11
C LYS A 3 -7.41 -6.94 26.10
N ILE A 4 -6.83 -6.75 27.27
CA ILE A 4 -5.39 -6.45 27.46
C ILE A 4 -4.52 -7.62 26.98
N ALA A 5 -4.87 -8.86 27.36
CA ALA A 5 -4.11 -10.04 26.97
C ALA A 5 -4.14 -10.31 25.45
N ILE A 6 -5.24 -9.97 24.77
CA ILE A 6 -5.35 -10.09 23.31
C ILE A 6 -4.45 -9.05 22.63
N THR A 7 -4.46 -7.81 23.11
CA THR A 7 -3.60 -6.75 22.58
C THR A 7 -2.12 -7.12 22.71
N GLU A 8 -1.68 -7.58 23.88
CA GLU A 8 -0.30 -7.99 24.12
C GLU A 8 0.12 -9.15 23.20
N GLN A 9 -0.76 -10.13 22.98
CA GLN A 9 -0.52 -11.24 22.06
C GLN A 9 -0.38 -10.76 20.60
N MET A 10 -1.27 -9.87 20.15
CA MET A 10 -1.20 -9.30 18.79
C MET A 10 0.08 -8.48 18.60
N VAL A 11 0.47 -7.68 19.60
CA VAL A 11 1.72 -6.92 19.58
C VAL A 11 2.93 -7.85 19.53
N GLY A 12 2.95 -8.93 20.32
CA GLY A 12 4.04 -9.91 20.28
C GLY A 12 4.21 -10.57 18.91
N ARG A 13 3.09 -10.90 18.24
CA ARG A 13 3.09 -11.46 16.88
C ARG A 13 3.55 -10.44 15.85
N PHE A 14 3.07 -9.20 15.96
CA PHE A 14 3.53 -8.09 15.11
C PHE A 14 5.04 -7.92 15.17
N LEU A 15 5.61 -7.86 16.38
CA LEU A 15 7.06 -7.68 16.59
C LEU A 15 7.90 -8.89 16.15
N SER A 16 7.27 -10.05 15.93
CA SER A 16 7.94 -11.27 15.47
C SER A 16 7.75 -11.53 13.96
N TRP A 17 6.99 -10.67 13.26
CA TRP A 17 6.72 -10.85 11.84
C TRP A 17 7.96 -10.46 11.01
N PRO A 18 8.46 -11.34 10.12
CA PRO A 18 9.54 -10.98 9.22
C PRO A 18 9.06 -9.96 8.19
N LEU A 19 9.93 -9.00 7.85
CA LEU A 19 9.64 -8.04 6.79
C LEU A 19 9.46 -8.77 5.44
N PRO A 20 8.49 -8.35 4.61
CA PRO A 20 8.30 -8.87 3.26
C PRO A 20 9.55 -8.77 2.40
N THR A 21 9.74 -9.69 1.46
CA THR A 21 10.91 -9.70 0.57
C THR A 21 10.98 -8.50 -0.37
N ASP A 22 9.84 -7.90 -0.69
CA ASP A 22 9.66 -6.69 -1.48
C ASP A 22 9.40 -5.45 -0.61
N PHE A 23 9.74 -5.52 0.69
CA PHE A 23 9.67 -4.37 1.57
C PHE A 23 10.71 -3.32 1.15
N ALA A 24 10.21 -2.24 0.55
CA ALA A 24 11.01 -1.10 0.11
C ALA A 24 10.48 0.16 0.81
N PRO A 25 10.97 0.46 2.03
CA PRO A 25 10.54 1.66 2.74
C PRO A 25 10.91 2.89 1.90
N ASP A 26 9.98 3.81 1.76
CA ASP A 26 10.21 5.06 1.06
C ASP A 26 11.40 5.80 1.69
N CYS A 27 12.41 6.12 0.88
CA CYS A 27 13.69 6.70 1.32
C CYS A 27 13.57 8.16 1.80
N GLY A 28 12.62 8.52 2.66
CA GLY A 28 12.48 9.90 3.12
C GLY A 28 11.20 10.26 3.86
N ILE A 29 10.71 9.47 4.81
CA ILE A 29 9.72 9.99 5.76
C ILE A 29 10.40 11.03 6.69
N THR A 30 10.49 12.27 6.24
CA THR A 30 10.80 13.41 7.11
C THR A 30 9.50 13.89 7.73
N PHE A 31 9.26 13.55 9.00
CA PHE A 31 8.10 14.05 9.73
C PHE A 31 8.29 15.54 10.05
N THR A 32 7.77 16.42 9.20
CA THR A 32 7.51 17.80 9.59
C THR A 32 6.11 17.86 10.20
N ARG A 33 6.04 18.16 11.49
CA ARG A 33 4.77 18.32 12.19
C ARG A 33 3.99 19.45 11.52
N SER A 34 2.82 19.17 10.95
CA SER A 34 1.96 20.21 10.40
C SER A 34 1.62 21.22 11.52
N PRO A 35 1.78 22.53 11.31
CA PRO A 35 1.37 23.55 12.27
C PRO A 35 -0.17 23.66 12.39
N HIS A 36 -0.93 22.95 11.56
CA HIS A 36 -2.38 22.98 11.55
C HIS A 36 -2.99 21.79 12.31
N PRO A 37 -3.81 22.03 13.35
CA PRO A 37 -4.52 20.97 14.05
C PRO A 37 -5.43 20.22 13.08
N GLY A 38 -5.31 18.89 13.00
CA GLY A 38 -6.22 18.03 12.25
C GLY A 38 -5.72 17.51 10.90
N MET A 39 -4.56 17.96 10.41
CA MET A 39 -3.95 17.46 9.16
C MET A 39 -2.86 16.43 9.46
N SER A 40 -3.23 15.38 10.20
CA SER A 40 -2.36 14.24 10.46
C SER A 40 -2.27 13.37 9.20
N PRO A 41 -1.09 12.88 8.82
CA PRO A 41 -0.96 11.98 7.69
C PRO A 41 -1.77 10.70 7.95
N THR A 42 -2.57 10.30 6.96
CA THR A 42 -3.32 9.04 6.95
C THR A 42 -2.80 8.15 5.83
N GLY A 43 -2.63 6.86 6.12
CA GLY A 43 -2.06 5.89 5.18
C GLY A 43 -0.60 5.59 5.52
N THR A 44 -0.28 4.32 5.61
CA THR A 44 1.10 3.84 5.75
C THR A 44 1.68 3.75 4.34
N ASN A 45 2.59 4.66 3.97
CA ASN A 45 3.49 4.44 2.82
C ASN A 45 4.57 3.38 3.11
N LEU A 46 4.51 2.72 4.27
CA LEU A 46 5.47 1.71 4.70
C LEU A 46 5.15 0.32 4.11
N LEU A 47 3.87 -0.01 3.91
CA LEU A 47 3.42 -1.30 3.43
C LEU A 47 2.33 -1.10 2.38
N HIS A 48 2.42 -1.79 1.24
CA HIS A 48 1.29 -1.86 0.30
C HIS A 48 0.20 -2.79 0.85
N PHE A 49 -1.00 -2.77 0.25
CA PHE A 49 -2.18 -3.49 0.75
C PHE A 49 -1.90 -4.96 1.08
N GLY A 50 -1.29 -5.71 0.16
CA GLY A 50 -0.91 -7.11 0.37
C GLY A 50 0.03 -7.33 1.57
N GLN A 51 1.04 -6.49 1.76
CA GLN A 51 1.95 -6.57 2.90
C GLN A 51 1.24 -6.24 4.22
N ALA A 52 0.41 -5.20 4.23
CA ALA A 52 -0.39 -4.83 5.40
C ALA A 52 -1.39 -5.95 5.77
N LYS A 53 -2.03 -6.57 4.78
CA LYS A 53 -2.92 -7.71 4.97
C LYS A 53 -2.19 -8.91 5.56
N ALA A 54 -1.06 -9.31 4.99
CA ALA A 54 -0.27 -10.43 5.48
C ALA A 54 0.23 -10.20 6.92
N MET A 55 0.63 -8.96 7.24
CA MET A 55 1.01 -8.56 8.59
C MET A 55 -0.16 -8.74 9.58
N LEU A 56 -1.35 -8.24 9.22
CA LEU A 56 -2.53 -8.33 10.09
C LEU A 56 -3.00 -9.77 10.27
N GLU A 57 -2.97 -10.57 9.20
CA GLU A 57 -3.25 -12.01 9.26
C GLU A 57 -2.28 -12.74 10.20
N HIS A 58 -0.98 -12.41 10.13
CA HIS A 58 0.02 -12.93 11.06
C HIS A 58 -0.24 -12.50 12.51
N CYS A 59 -0.63 -11.25 12.75
CA CYS A 59 -0.99 -10.77 14.08
C CYS A 59 -2.22 -11.51 14.64
N MET A 60 -3.17 -11.86 13.78
CA MET A 60 -4.40 -12.56 14.15
C MET A 60 -4.23 -14.07 14.35
N ASN A 61 -3.15 -14.67 13.85
CA ASN A 61 -2.79 -16.11 13.87
C ASN A 61 -3.88 -17.04 14.44
N GLY A 62 -4.78 -17.50 13.56
CA GLY A 62 -5.71 -18.60 13.82
C GLY A 62 -6.95 -18.30 14.69
N GLY A 63 -7.21 -17.06 15.09
CA GLY A 63 -8.56 -16.70 15.54
C GLY A 63 -9.48 -16.76 14.33
N THR A 64 -10.47 -17.65 14.34
CA THR A 64 -11.43 -17.87 13.26
C THR A 64 -12.12 -16.56 12.85
N ALA A 65 -11.49 -15.79 11.96
CA ALA A 65 -12.19 -14.84 11.14
C ALA A 65 -12.92 -15.70 10.13
N SER A 66 -14.21 -15.94 10.40
CA SER A 66 -15.14 -16.23 9.31
C SER A 66 -14.80 -15.24 8.22
N ALA A 67 -14.22 -15.72 7.12
CA ALA A 67 -14.06 -14.95 5.92
C ALA A 67 -15.49 -14.59 5.51
N SER A 68 -15.98 -13.44 5.94
CA SER A 68 -17.00 -12.74 5.19
C SER A 68 -16.34 -12.47 3.85
N ALA A 69 -16.46 -13.43 2.93
CA ALA A 69 -15.99 -13.30 1.58
C ALA A 69 -16.63 -12.02 1.08
N LEU A 70 -15.80 -10.97 0.92
CA LEU A 70 -16.28 -9.71 0.40
C LEU A 70 -17.07 -10.02 -0.86
N PRO A 71 -18.25 -9.39 -1.07
CA PRO A 71 -18.98 -9.50 -2.31
C PRO A 71 -18.00 -9.49 -3.50
N PRO A 72 -18.13 -10.38 -4.50
CA PRO A 72 -17.12 -10.53 -5.55
C PRO A 72 -16.73 -9.20 -6.22
N HIS A 73 -17.69 -8.26 -6.32
CA HIS A 73 -17.43 -6.94 -6.86
C HIS A 73 -16.53 -6.06 -5.98
N GLN A 74 -16.58 -6.18 -4.64
CA GLN A 74 -15.70 -5.47 -3.69
C GLN A 74 -14.31 -6.10 -3.67
N GLN A 75 -14.21 -7.43 -3.64
CA GLN A 75 -12.93 -8.14 -3.73
C GLN A 75 -12.18 -7.77 -5.02
N ARG A 76 -12.88 -7.71 -6.15
CA ARG A 76 -12.33 -7.26 -7.43
C ARG A 76 -11.68 -5.87 -7.35
N VAL A 77 -12.24 -4.93 -6.58
CA VAL A 77 -11.66 -3.57 -6.44
C VAL A 77 -10.39 -3.60 -5.61
N LEU A 78 -10.33 -4.41 -4.55
CA LEU A 78 -9.12 -4.59 -3.75
C LEU A 78 -7.99 -5.18 -4.59
N ASP A 79 -8.29 -6.24 -5.36
CA ASP A 79 -7.33 -6.90 -6.23
C ASP A 79 -6.86 -5.93 -7.33
N GLU A 80 -7.78 -5.20 -7.95
CA GLU A 80 -7.49 -4.19 -8.97
C GLU A 80 -6.57 -3.09 -8.42
N LYS A 81 -6.82 -2.59 -7.21
CA LYS A 81 -5.97 -1.59 -6.56
C LYS A 81 -4.57 -2.15 -6.28
N GLN A 82 -4.50 -3.36 -5.71
CA GLN A 82 -3.22 -3.99 -5.39
C GLN A 82 -2.35 -4.14 -6.64
N ASP A 83 -2.92 -4.68 -7.72
CA ASP A 83 -2.21 -4.85 -8.98
C ASP A 83 -1.77 -3.52 -9.58
N LEU A 84 -2.60 -2.48 -9.46
CA LEU A 84 -2.29 -1.15 -9.96
C LEU A 84 -1.15 -0.50 -9.18
N ASP A 85 -1.17 -0.56 -7.85
CA ASP A 85 -0.13 0.02 -6.98
C ASP A 85 1.23 -0.63 -7.26
N ILE A 86 1.27 -1.96 -7.48
CA ILE A 86 2.49 -2.67 -7.88
C ILE A 86 3.02 -2.14 -9.23
N ARG A 87 2.14 -1.91 -10.20
CA ARG A 87 2.55 -1.37 -11.51
C ARG A 87 3.01 0.09 -11.42
N ILE A 88 2.37 0.91 -10.58
CA ILE A 88 2.79 2.29 -10.29
C ILE A 88 4.22 2.29 -9.77
N THR A 89 4.51 1.50 -8.73
CA THR A 89 5.87 1.42 -8.14
C THR A 89 6.91 1.04 -9.18
N ARG A 90 6.66 0.00 -9.99
CA ARG A 90 7.59 -0.44 -11.03
C ARG A 90 7.85 0.63 -12.10
N LEU A 91 6.80 1.32 -12.54
CA LEU A 91 6.93 2.38 -13.55
C LEU A 91 7.65 3.62 -12.98
N ASP A 92 7.32 4.00 -11.74
CA ASP A 92 7.98 5.11 -11.05
C ASP A 92 9.47 4.82 -10.82
N GLU A 93 9.83 3.63 -10.37
CA GLU A 93 11.24 3.21 -10.24
C GLU A 93 11.98 3.22 -11.58
N PHE A 94 11.33 2.75 -12.65
CA PHE A 94 11.91 2.81 -13.99
C PHE A 94 12.18 4.27 -14.41
N ILE A 95 11.22 5.17 -14.21
CA ILE A 95 11.33 6.58 -14.58
C ILE A 95 12.41 7.30 -13.73
N LEU A 96 12.49 7.01 -12.43
CA LEU A 96 13.37 7.71 -11.50
C LEU A 96 14.80 7.17 -11.48
N ARG A 97 14.97 5.85 -11.54
CA ARG A 97 16.25 5.18 -11.22
C ARG A 97 16.91 4.54 -12.43
N ASN A 98 16.18 4.23 -13.51
CA ASN A 98 16.76 3.53 -14.66
C ASN A 98 17.40 4.50 -15.66
N ALA A 99 18.68 4.28 -16.00
CA ALA A 99 19.39 5.10 -16.98
C ALA A 99 18.80 5.01 -18.40
N LEU A 100 18.15 3.89 -18.76
CA LEU A 100 17.51 3.70 -20.06
C LEU A 100 16.39 4.70 -20.30
N PHE A 101 15.64 5.08 -19.27
CA PHE A 101 14.56 6.05 -19.41
C PHE A 101 15.07 7.40 -19.97
N ARG A 102 16.26 7.83 -19.54
CA ARG A 102 16.91 9.07 -20.02
C ARG A 102 17.38 8.99 -21.47
N GLN A 103 17.51 7.78 -22.01
CA GLN A 103 17.92 7.52 -23.40
C GLN A 103 16.73 7.38 -24.35
N LEU A 104 15.50 7.28 -23.82
CA LEU A 104 14.30 7.20 -24.64
C LEU A 104 14.03 8.54 -25.32
N ASP A 105 13.34 8.45 -26.46
CA ASP A 105 12.80 9.63 -27.15
C ASP A 105 11.95 10.50 -26.20
N PRO A 106 12.06 11.85 -26.27
CA PRO A 106 11.32 12.74 -25.38
C PRO A 106 9.80 12.52 -25.37
N GLU A 107 9.20 12.15 -26.51
CA GLU A 107 7.77 11.87 -26.55
C GLU A 107 7.43 10.57 -25.82
N GLU A 108 8.29 9.55 -25.90
CA GLU A 108 8.11 8.31 -25.17
C GLU A 108 8.24 8.52 -23.67
N GLN A 109 9.20 9.34 -23.25
CA GLN A 109 9.32 9.74 -21.86
C GLN A 109 8.06 10.49 -21.36
N ALA A 110 7.47 11.33 -22.21
CA ALA A 110 6.23 12.05 -21.88
C ALA A 110 5.04 11.09 -21.78
N ARG A 111 4.92 10.10 -22.68
CA ARG A 111 3.88 9.06 -22.62
C ARG A 111 3.96 8.24 -21.34
N LEU A 112 5.15 7.80 -20.93
CA LEU A 112 5.35 7.02 -19.71
C LEU A 112 5.02 7.82 -18.44
N ARG A 113 5.39 9.11 -18.38
CA ARG A 113 4.99 10.00 -17.27
C ARG A 113 3.48 10.18 -17.19
N ARG A 114 2.83 10.45 -18.34
CA ARG A 114 1.37 10.57 -18.41
C ARG A 114 0.66 9.27 -18.00
N GLN A 115 1.20 8.13 -18.41
CA GLN A 115 0.70 6.82 -17.98
C GLN A 115 0.77 6.70 -16.45
N LEU A 116 1.91 7.03 -15.84
CA LEU A 116 2.06 7.00 -14.38
C LEU A 116 1.07 7.92 -13.67
N ASP A 117 0.85 9.13 -14.18
CA ASP A 117 -0.09 10.09 -13.61
C ASP A 117 -1.54 9.56 -13.64
N VAL A 118 -1.98 9.01 -14.78
CA VAL A 118 -3.32 8.41 -14.91
C VAL A 118 -3.48 7.18 -14.01
N MET A 119 -2.44 6.36 -13.88
CA MET A 119 -2.46 5.21 -12.98
C MET A 119 -2.60 5.64 -11.52
N ARG A 120 -1.90 6.71 -11.10
CA ARG A 120 -2.04 7.27 -9.74
C ARG A 120 -3.45 7.79 -9.48
N GLU A 121 -4.02 8.52 -10.43
CA GLU A 121 -5.41 8.99 -10.33
C GLU A 121 -6.40 7.83 -10.18
N LEU A 122 -6.23 6.76 -10.97
CA LEU A 122 -7.04 5.56 -10.82
C LEU A 122 -6.86 4.88 -9.45
N SER A 123 -5.63 4.81 -8.91
CA SER A 123 -5.40 4.25 -7.57
C SER A 123 -6.12 5.07 -6.47
N VAL A 124 -6.15 6.40 -6.60
CA VAL A 124 -6.93 7.28 -5.71
C VAL A 124 -8.42 6.93 -5.78
N ILE A 125 -9.00 6.84 -6.98
CA ILE A 125 -10.41 6.48 -7.19
C ILE A 125 -10.72 5.10 -6.61
N LEU A 126 -9.84 4.11 -6.81
CA LEU A 126 -10.01 2.77 -6.22
C LEU A 126 -9.94 2.83 -4.69
N GLY A 127 -9.08 3.68 -4.12
CA GLY A 127 -9.04 3.98 -2.69
C GLY A 127 -10.35 4.54 -2.16
N GLU A 128 -10.92 5.54 -2.83
CA GLU A 128 -12.22 6.13 -2.48
C GLU A 128 -13.34 5.07 -2.51
N ARG A 129 -13.35 4.21 -3.55
CA ARG A 129 -14.31 3.10 -3.65
C ARG A 129 -14.17 2.14 -2.48
N ILE A 130 -12.95 1.76 -2.11
CA ILE A 130 -12.69 0.85 -0.98
C ILE A 130 -13.11 1.48 0.36
N SER A 131 -12.89 2.78 0.54
CA SER A 131 -13.34 3.50 1.74
C SER A 131 -14.86 3.57 1.90
N ALA A 132 -15.62 3.36 0.81
CA ALA A 132 -17.07 3.36 0.80
C ALA A 132 -17.71 1.96 0.94
N PHE A 133 -16.91 0.90 1.15
CA PHE A 133 -17.40 -0.48 1.33
C PHE A 133 -17.94 -0.77 2.72
#